data_AF-A0A7L0WJW5-F1
#
_entry.id   AF-A0A7L0WJW5-F1
#
_cell.length_a   1.000
_cell.length_b   1.000
_cell.length_c   1.000
_cell.angle_alpha   90.00
_cell.angle_beta   90.00
_cell.angle_gamma   90.00
#
_symmetry.space_group_name_H-M   'P 1'
#
loop_
_entity.id
_entity.type
_entity.pdbx_description
1 polymer ?
#
loop_
_entity_poly.entity_id
_entity_poly.type
_entity_poly.pdbx_seq_one_letter_code
_entity_poly.pdbx_strand_id
1 'polypeptide(L)'
;LGQAFKETSQEATKLSLAFSRPPLPSAESCQKLSEDVQNAILAVATVYYWLPKGKGTTLRKIVRDATTEVVEGMIQLTETILISPLGSLSQEQLVSTGVFYAFPFSDNQAAVVSALAAFLGVVKDALEEMENALEGQDPYSDIIEDEELGLRGNRDTYWSEADRKLLSSCMGLMKASKACLKKVLSVVKAYGKADSPEQIAQLDDLADIANEISPSVDELALSMYPPMNHLSVRLNAAKLASVLKKVLEITNWGQFLTGAVDHNMDKIKNFTQGDL
;
A
#
# COMPACT_ATOMS: atom_id res chain seq x y z
N LEU A 1 19.00 4.14 14.40
CA LEU A 1 17.93 3.23 13.94
C LEU A 1 18.50 2.12 13.07
N GLY A 2 19.07 2.40 11.89
CA GLY A 2 19.47 1.37 10.93
C GLY A 2 20.54 0.34 11.34
N GLN A 3 21.37 0.59 12.36
CA GLN A 3 22.43 -0.35 12.76
C GLN A 3 21.87 -1.65 13.35
N ALA A 4 20.88 -1.57 14.24
CA ALA A 4 20.27 -2.75 14.85
C ALA A 4 19.60 -3.64 13.79
N PHE A 5 18.86 -3.04 12.85
CA PHE A 5 18.25 -3.76 11.72
C PHE A 5 19.29 -4.46 10.84
N LYS A 6 20.44 -3.82 10.60
CA LYS A 6 21.55 -4.40 9.84
C LYS A 6 22.17 -5.58 10.58
N GLU A 7 22.40 -5.46 11.89
CA GLU A 7 22.93 -6.54 12.72
C GLU A 7 21.98 -7.74 12.72
N THR A 8 20.66 -7.52 12.88
CA THR A 8 19.68 -8.61 12.80
C THR A 8 19.69 -9.32 11.45
N SER A 9 19.84 -8.58 10.34
CA SER A 9 19.99 -9.18 9.01
C SER A 9 21.26 -10.04 8.90
N GLN A 10 22.36 -9.60 9.51
CA GLN A 10 23.60 -10.38 9.55
C GLN A 10 23.43 -11.67 10.38
N GLU A 11 22.76 -11.59 11.54
CA GLU A 11 22.48 -12.78 12.35
C GLU A 11 21.53 -13.75 11.64
N ALA A 12 20.50 -13.25 10.95
CA ALA A 12 19.63 -14.07 10.10
C ALA A 12 20.43 -14.81 9.02
N THR A 13 21.36 -14.12 8.37
CA THR A 13 22.24 -14.70 7.33
C THR A 13 23.16 -15.77 7.91
N LYS A 14 23.78 -15.52 9.07
CA LYS A 14 24.63 -16.51 9.74
C LYS A 14 23.86 -17.75 10.13
N LEU A 15 22.68 -17.59 10.72
CA LEU A 15 21.80 -18.70 11.10
C LEU A 15 21.43 -19.53 9.85
N SER A 16 20.98 -18.85 8.81
CA SER A 16 20.63 -19.44 7.52
C SER A 16 21.79 -20.26 6.91
N LEU A 17 23.00 -19.69 6.86
CA LEU A 17 24.19 -20.37 6.34
C LEU A 17 24.61 -21.56 7.20
N ALA A 18 24.54 -21.45 8.52
CA ALA A 18 24.94 -22.50 9.46
C ALA A 18 24.10 -23.79 9.31
N PHE A 19 22.84 -23.67 8.87
CA PHE A 19 21.94 -24.80 8.68
C PHE A 19 21.72 -25.17 7.19
N SER A 20 22.41 -24.48 6.27
CA SER A 20 22.25 -24.72 4.83
C SER A 20 22.89 -26.02 4.34
N ARG A 21 23.98 -26.48 4.99
CA ARG A 21 24.76 -27.65 4.56
C ARG A 21 25.38 -28.40 5.75
N PRO A 22 25.64 -29.71 5.62
CA PRO A 22 26.42 -30.45 6.61
C PRO A 22 27.90 -29.98 6.67
N PRO A 23 28.59 -30.19 7.81
CA PRO A 23 28.05 -30.69 9.07
C PRO A 23 27.21 -29.64 9.79
N LEU A 24 26.17 -30.07 10.50
CA LEU A 24 25.38 -29.17 11.34
C LEU A 24 26.22 -28.59 12.48
N PRO A 25 25.84 -27.42 13.01
CA PRO A 25 26.51 -26.84 14.17
C PRO A 25 26.39 -27.76 15.39
N SER A 26 27.39 -27.74 16.27
CA SER A 26 27.32 -28.42 17.56
C SER A 26 26.23 -27.81 18.44
N ALA A 27 25.81 -28.51 19.50
CA ALA A 27 24.83 -27.97 20.45
C ALA A 27 25.25 -26.62 21.04
N GLU A 28 26.55 -26.46 21.35
CA GLU A 28 27.12 -25.21 21.84
C GLU A 28 27.06 -24.09 20.79
N SER A 29 27.40 -24.40 19.53
CA SER A 29 27.27 -23.44 18.43
C SER A 29 25.81 -23.07 18.13
N CYS A 30 24.88 -24.03 18.23
CA CYS A 30 23.44 -23.78 18.09
C CYS A 30 22.93 -22.84 19.20
N GLN A 31 23.36 -23.08 20.44
CA GLN A 31 23.00 -22.20 21.56
C GLN A 31 23.53 -20.79 21.31
N LYS A 32 24.79 -20.65 20.89
CA LYS A 32 25.39 -19.35 20.61
C LYS A 32 24.68 -18.60 19.48
N LEU A 33 24.37 -19.28 18.37
CA LEU A 33 23.60 -18.69 17.27
C LEU A 33 22.21 -18.24 17.73
N SER A 34 21.55 -19.01 18.58
CA SER A 34 20.23 -18.67 19.13
C SER A 34 20.29 -17.44 20.03
N GLU A 35 21.31 -17.35 20.90
CA GLU A 35 21.55 -16.18 21.76
C GLU A 35 21.84 -14.92 20.93
N ASP A 36 22.66 -15.03 19.88
CA ASP A 36 23.01 -13.89 19.02
C ASP A 36 21.78 -13.36 18.26
N VAL A 37 20.93 -14.26 17.75
CA VAL A 37 19.64 -13.91 17.14
C VAL A 37 18.71 -13.24 18.16
N GLN A 38 18.57 -13.81 19.36
CA GLN A 38 17.72 -13.25 20.42
C GLN A 38 18.18 -11.84 20.80
N ASN A 39 19.49 -11.63 20.97
CA ASN A 39 20.08 -10.34 21.28
C ASN A 39 19.83 -9.31 20.17
N ALA A 40 19.98 -9.72 18.90
CA ALA A 40 19.73 -8.84 17.77
C ALA A 40 18.24 -8.42 17.69
N ILE A 41 17.31 -9.35 17.94
CA ILE A 41 15.87 -9.04 18.00
C ILE A 41 15.55 -8.11 19.16
N LEU A 42 16.11 -8.35 20.35
CA LEU A 42 15.96 -7.46 21.51
C LEU A 42 16.46 -6.05 21.20
N ALA A 43 17.58 -5.92 20.48
CA ALA A 43 18.14 -4.64 20.09
C ALA A 43 17.18 -3.86 19.17
N VAL A 44 16.57 -4.51 18.17
CA VAL A 44 15.57 -3.90 17.29
C VAL A 44 14.31 -3.49 18.06
N ALA A 45 13.80 -4.36 18.95
CA ALA A 45 12.66 -4.01 19.80
C ALA A 45 12.97 -2.80 20.71
N THR A 46 14.18 -2.77 21.28
CA THR A 46 14.66 -1.66 22.12
C THR A 46 14.69 -0.35 21.34
N VAL A 47 15.13 -0.37 20.09
CA VAL A 47 15.13 0.79 19.20
C VAL A 47 13.72 1.39 19.07
N TYR A 48 12.68 0.57 18.89
CA TYR A 48 11.30 1.05 18.85
C TYR A 48 10.85 1.66 20.19
N TYR A 49 11.09 0.97 21.30
CA TYR A 49 10.67 1.44 22.63
C TYR A 49 11.36 2.74 23.06
N TRP A 50 12.58 2.98 22.60
CA TRP A 50 13.38 4.16 22.92
C TRP A 50 13.07 5.39 22.04
N LEU A 51 12.36 5.21 20.93
CA LEU A 51 12.00 6.33 20.05
C LEU A 51 11.07 7.28 20.80
N PRO A 52 11.34 8.58 20.98
CA PRO A 52 10.45 9.45 21.75
C PRO A 52 9.04 9.59 21.14
N LYS A 53 8.00 9.74 21.96
CA LYS A 53 6.61 9.92 21.49
C LYS A 53 6.43 11.21 20.67
N GLY A 54 7.17 12.27 21.03
CA GLY A 54 7.14 13.55 20.33
C GLY A 54 7.87 13.59 18.99
N LYS A 55 8.37 12.46 18.47
CA LYS A 55 9.02 12.38 17.15
C LYS A 55 8.05 12.09 16.00
N GLY A 56 6.75 12.07 16.28
CA GLY A 56 5.68 11.85 15.31
C GLY A 56 5.13 10.43 15.33
N THR A 57 3.82 10.32 15.11
CA THR A 57 3.10 9.05 15.09
C THR A 57 3.44 8.26 13.83
N THR A 58 3.60 8.93 12.68
CA THR A 58 3.94 8.28 11.41
C THR A 58 5.30 7.59 11.49
N LEU A 59 6.35 8.30 11.94
CA LEU A 59 7.68 7.69 12.13
C LEU A 59 7.62 6.51 13.10
N ARG A 60 6.92 6.66 14.23
CA ARG A 60 6.76 5.58 15.21
C ARG A 60 6.03 4.37 14.63
N LYS A 61 5.00 4.59 13.81
CA LYS A 61 4.27 3.52 13.12
C LYS A 61 5.19 2.76 12.18
N ILE A 62 5.94 3.44 11.32
CA ILE A 62 6.88 2.79 10.39
C ILE A 62 7.96 1.99 11.14
N VAL A 63 8.52 2.53 12.23
CA VAL A 63 9.52 1.82 13.05
C VAL A 63 8.92 0.58 13.70
N ARG A 64 7.69 0.69 14.22
CA ARG A 64 6.96 -0.44 14.79
C ARG A 64 6.73 -1.52 13.76
N ASP A 65 6.16 -1.17 12.61
CA ASP A 65 5.75 -2.12 11.59
C ASP A 65 6.99 -2.84 11.02
N ALA A 66 8.08 -2.12 10.76
CA ALA A 66 9.35 -2.74 10.39
C ALA A 66 9.92 -3.65 11.50
N THR A 67 9.80 -3.27 12.78
CA THR A 67 10.22 -4.12 13.89
C THR A 67 9.42 -5.42 13.92
N THR A 68 8.11 -5.34 13.68
CA THR A 68 7.22 -6.50 13.58
C THR A 68 7.61 -7.39 12.41
N GLU A 69 7.81 -6.83 11.21
CA GLU A 69 8.25 -7.59 10.02
C GLU A 69 9.57 -8.32 10.26
N VAL A 70 10.53 -7.69 10.94
CA VAL A 70 11.81 -8.33 11.30
C VAL A 70 11.61 -9.51 12.25
N VAL A 71 10.77 -9.36 13.27
CA VAL A 71 10.48 -10.42 14.23
C VAL A 71 9.76 -11.58 13.55
N GLU A 72 8.74 -11.30 12.75
CA GLU A 72 7.98 -12.30 12.00
C GLU A 72 8.87 -13.04 10.99
N GLY A 73 9.72 -12.32 10.26
CA GLY A 73 10.68 -12.94 9.34
C GLY A 73 11.68 -13.86 10.05
N MET A 74 12.16 -13.48 11.23
CA MET A 74 13.06 -14.33 12.02
C MET A 74 12.36 -15.59 12.56
N ILE A 75 11.09 -15.47 12.97
CA ILE A 75 10.27 -16.62 13.37
C ILE A 75 10.13 -17.58 12.18
N GLN A 76 9.73 -17.08 11.01
CA GLN A 76 9.57 -17.89 9.80
C GLN A 76 10.85 -18.60 9.38
N LEU A 77 12.00 -17.92 9.45
CA LEU A 77 13.31 -18.52 9.16
C LEU A 77 13.62 -19.66 10.14
N THR A 78 13.40 -19.43 11.44
CA THR A 78 13.66 -20.42 12.48
C THR A 78 12.76 -21.65 12.31
N GLU A 79 11.46 -21.44 12.07
CA GLU A 79 10.50 -22.52 11.78
C GLU A 79 10.90 -23.31 10.53
N THR A 80 11.30 -22.61 9.46
CA THR A 80 11.75 -23.23 8.21
C THR A 80 12.96 -24.13 8.45
N ILE A 81 13.94 -23.68 9.25
CA ILE A 81 15.12 -24.48 9.61
C ILE A 81 14.73 -25.71 10.44
N LEU A 82 13.77 -25.58 11.36
CA LEU A 82 13.35 -26.68 12.25
C LEU A 82 12.53 -27.76 11.54
N ILE A 83 11.71 -27.38 10.54
CA ILE A 83 10.77 -28.28 9.87
C ILE A 83 11.38 -28.93 8.62
N SER A 84 12.38 -28.29 8.00
CA SER A 84 12.94 -28.76 6.73
C SER A 84 13.83 -29.99 6.89
N PRO A 85 13.71 -31.00 6.00
CA PRO A 85 14.63 -32.12 5.94
C PRO A 85 16.08 -31.65 5.75
N LEU A 86 17.01 -32.27 6.48
CA LEU A 86 18.44 -31.97 6.41
C LEU A 86 18.96 -32.04 4.96
N GLY A 87 19.46 -30.92 4.45
CA GLY A 87 20.05 -30.82 3.11
C GLY A 87 19.08 -30.53 1.96
N SER A 88 17.79 -30.27 2.22
CA SER A 88 16.82 -29.88 1.18
C SER A 88 16.59 -28.36 1.07
N LEU A 89 17.20 -27.56 1.95
CA LEU A 89 17.08 -26.11 1.94
C LEU A 89 17.89 -25.53 0.78
N SER A 90 17.20 -25.07 -0.27
CA SER A 90 17.87 -24.31 -1.34
C SER A 90 18.36 -22.96 -0.80
N GLN A 91 19.44 -22.45 -1.36
CA GLN A 91 19.96 -21.11 -1.02
C GLN A 91 18.89 -20.02 -1.25
N GLU A 92 17.94 -20.24 -2.16
CA GLU A 92 16.81 -19.33 -2.41
C GLU A 92 15.78 -19.32 -1.26
N GLN A 93 15.45 -20.47 -0.66
CA GLN A 93 14.54 -20.52 0.50
C GLN A 93 15.14 -19.87 1.76
N LEU A 94 16.47 -19.89 1.85
CA LEU A 94 17.26 -19.37 2.96
C LEU A 94 17.62 -17.88 2.81
N VAL A 95 17.63 -17.37 1.58
CA VAL A 95 17.85 -15.95 1.22
C VAL A 95 16.53 -15.18 1.12
N SER A 96 15.38 -15.87 1.03
CA SER A 96 14.05 -15.25 0.98
C SER A 96 13.65 -14.48 2.25
N THR A 97 14.43 -14.57 3.33
CA THR A 97 14.14 -13.84 4.58
C THR A 97 14.60 -12.39 4.51
N GLY A 98 13.76 -11.57 3.90
CA GLY A 98 13.64 -10.14 4.21
C GLY A 98 14.64 -9.25 3.47
N VAL A 99 14.11 -8.45 2.55
CA VAL A 99 14.72 -7.17 2.19
C VAL A 99 14.75 -6.32 3.46
N PHE A 100 15.83 -6.41 4.24
CA PHE A 100 15.99 -5.56 5.41
C PHE A 100 16.27 -4.13 4.92
N TYR A 101 15.21 -3.33 4.87
CA TYR A 101 15.32 -1.91 4.58
C TYR A 101 16.27 -1.29 5.61
N ALA A 102 17.41 -0.76 5.14
CA ALA A 102 18.25 0.10 5.95
C ALA A 102 17.37 1.25 6.44
N PHE A 103 17.06 1.28 7.75
CA PHE A 103 16.08 2.20 8.31
C PHE A 103 16.55 3.66 8.12
N PRO A 104 16.02 4.41 7.14
CA PRO A 104 16.69 5.60 6.64
C PRO A 104 16.12 6.89 7.24
N PHE A 105 15.04 6.81 8.01
CA PHE A 105 14.30 7.99 8.43
C PHE A 105 14.97 8.67 9.64
N SER A 106 15.49 9.87 9.41
CA SER A 106 16.04 10.75 10.44
C SER A 106 14.97 11.48 11.25
N ASP A 107 13.78 11.67 10.66
CA ASP A 107 12.72 12.54 11.17
C ASP A 107 11.32 12.13 10.64
N ASN A 108 10.28 12.79 11.17
CA ASN A 108 8.89 12.51 10.79
C ASN A 108 8.57 12.94 9.36
N GLN A 109 9.25 13.95 8.81
CA GLN A 109 9.02 14.39 7.45
C GLN A 109 9.38 13.28 6.46
N ALA A 110 10.55 12.66 6.64
CA ALA A 110 10.99 11.56 5.79
C ALA A 110 10.03 10.35 5.89
N ALA A 111 9.51 10.07 7.09
CA ALA A 111 8.49 9.04 7.31
C ALA A 111 7.17 9.34 6.57
N VAL A 112 6.65 10.58 6.68
CA VAL A 112 5.42 11.01 5.98
C VAL A 112 5.62 11.01 4.47
N VAL A 113 6.78 11.44 3.97
CA VAL A 113 7.13 11.35 2.55
C VAL A 113 7.10 9.89 2.06
N SER A 114 7.63 8.96 2.86
CA SER A 114 7.59 7.54 2.53
C SER A 114 6.16 6.99 2.52
N ALA A 115 5.34 7.33 3.51
CA ALA A 115 3.95 6.91 3.58
C ALA A 115 3.14 7.43 2.37
N LEU A 116 3.25 8.72 2.05
CA LEU A 116 2.59 9.33 0.90
C LEU A 116 3.05 8.71 -0.43
N ALA A 117 4.31 8.33 -0.54
CA ALA A 117 4.82 7.62 -1.72
C ALA A 117 4.23 6.22 -1.86
N ALA A 118 4.05 5.49 -0.75
CA ALA A 118 3.40 4.19 -0.74
C ALA A 118 1.92 4.30 -1.14
N PHE A 119 1.17 5.25 -0.57
CA PHE A 119 -0.23 5.50 -0.95
C PHE A 119 -0.37 5.84 -2.44
N LEU A 120 0.54 6.67 -2.95
CA LEU A 120 0.61 6.99 -4.37
C LEU A 120 0.94 5.77 -5.23
N GLY A 121 1.77 4.84 -4.75
CA GLY A 121 2.05 3.56 -5.40
C GLY A 121 0.76 2.77 -5.58
N VAL A 122 0.05 2.49 -4.49
CA VAL A 122 -1.22 1.75 -4.50
C VAL A 122 -2.25 2.38 -5.46
N VAL A 123 -2.39 3.72 -5.44
CA VAL A 123 -3.32 4.42 -6.34
C VAL A 123 -2.89 4.33 -7.81
N LYS A 124 -1.58 4.29 -8.11
CA LYS A 124 -1.11 4.06 -9.47
C LYS A 124 -1.43 2.66 -9.93
N ASP A 125 -1.18 1.67 -9.08
CA ASP A 125 -1.36 0.25 -9.40
C ASP A 125 -2.84 -0.02 -9.68
N ALA A 126 -3.76 0.43 -8.81
CA ALA A 126 -5.21 0.30 -9.03
C ALA A 126 -5.68 1.02 -10.30
N LEU A 127 -5.10 2.17 -10.63
CA LEU A 127 -5.43 2.92 -11.84
C LEU A 127 -4.93 2.20 -13.10
N GLU A 128 -3.72 1.65 -13.07
CA GLU A 128 -3.14 0.86 -14.16
C GLU A 128 -3.92 -0.44 -14.36
N GLU A 129 -4.31 -1.11 -13.28
CA GLU A 129 -5.17 -2.30 -13.32
C GLU A 129 -6.51 -1.99 -14.00
N MET A 130 -7.16 -0.88 -13.64
CA MET A 130 -8.39 -0.45 -14.29
C MET A 130 -8.20 -0.03 -15.76
N GLU A 131 -7.10 0.66 -16.10
CA GLU A 131 -6.78 1.01 -17.49
C GLU A 131 -6.58 -0.26 -18.34
N ASN A 132 -5.80 -1.22 -17.84
CA ASN A 132 -5.60 -2.51 -18.50
C ASN A 132 -6.92 -3.30 -18.65
N ALA A 133 -7.78 -3.29 -17.63
CA ALA A 133 -9.07 -3.97 -17.69
C ALA A 133 -10.00 -3.33 -18.74
N LEU A 134 -9.95 -2.01 -18.91
CA LEU A 134 -10.73 -1.29 -19.92
C LEU A 134 -10.20 -1.45 -21.35
N GLU A 135 -8.89 -1.64 -21.51
CA GLU A 135 -8.21 -1.90 -22.79
C GLU A 135 -8.32 -3.35 -23.27
N GLY A 136 -8.58 -4.29 -22.35
CA GLY A 136 -8.82 -5.69 -22.67
C GLY A 136 -9.92 -5.85 -23.73
N GLN A 137 -9.54 -6.39 -24.90
CA GLN A 137 -10.49 -6.76 -25.95
C GLN A 137 -11.37 -7.91 -25.45
N ASP A 138 -12.68 -7.85 -25.75
CA ASP A 138 -13.60 -8.96 -25.51
C ASP A 138 -13.09 -10.17 -26.32
N PRO A 139 -12.64 -11.26 -25.67
CA PRO A 139 -12.19 -12.48 -26.36
C PRO A 139 -13.30 -13.11 -27.21
N TYR A 140 -14.54 -12.67 -27.00
CA TYR A 140 -15.73 -13.12 -27.69
C TYR A 140 -16.36 -12.03 -28.56
N SER A 141 -15.67 -10.92 -28.89
CA SER A 141 -16.23 -9.86 -29.74
C SER A 141 -16.75 -10.36 -31.10
N ASP A 142 -16.22 -11.50 -31.54
CA ASP A 142 -16.50 -12.10 -32.86
C ASP A 142 -17.65 -13.12 -32.83
N ILE A 143 -18.21 -13.43 -31.65
CA ILE A 143 -19.38 -14.31 -31.53
C ILE A 143 -20.63 -13.47 -31.82
N ILE A 144 -21.12 -13.63 -33.05
CA ILE A 144 -22.37 -13.03 -33.57
C ILE A 144 -23.53 -13.38 -32.64
N GLU A 145 -24.31 -12.35 -32.28
CA GLU A 145 -25.57 -12.51 -31.56
C GLU A 145 -26.50 -13.42 -32.36
N ASP A 146 -26.85 -14.58 -31.82
CA ASP A 146 -27.92 -15.40 -32.40
C ASP A 146 -29.26 -14.67 -32.15
N GLU A 147 -29.77 -14.02 -33.20
CA GLU A 147 -30.99 -13.20 -33.21
C GLU A 147 -32.22 -13.96 -32.66
N GLU A 148 -32.17 -15.29 -32.62
CA GLU A 148 -33.27 -16.17 -32.20
C GLU A 148 -33.35 -16.38 -30.67
N LEU A 149 -32.29 -16.11 -29.90
CA LEU A 149 -32.25 -16.31 -28.44
C LEU A 149 -32.08 -15.02 -27.61
N GLY A 150 -31.88 -13.86 -28.24
CA GLY A 150 -32.07 -12.52 -27.66
C GLY A 150 -31.24 -12.13 -26.43
N LEU A 151 -30.42 -13.00 -25.86
CA LEU A 151 -29.66 -12.75 -24.64
C LEU A 151 -28.32 -13.49 -24.67
N ARG A 152 -27.20 -12.75 -24.73
CA ARG A 152 -25.92 -13.25 -24.21
C ARG A 152 -26.15 -13.71 -22.77
N GLY A 153 -26.06 -15.00 -22.48
CA GLY A 153 -26.27 -15.57 -21.15
C GLY A 153 -25.25 -15.15 -20.07
N ASN A 154 -24.37 -14.20 -20.37
CA ASN A 154 -23.27 -13.77 -19.51
C ASN A 154 -23.20 -12.23 -19.37
N ARG A 155 -24.34 -11.51 -19.44
CA ARG A 155 -24.39 -10.04 -19.31
C ARG A 155 -23.70 -9.51 -18.03
N ASP A 156 -23.68 -10.31 -16.98
CA ASP A 156 -23.07 -9.95 -15.69
C ASP A 156 -21.54 -9.93 -15.72
N THR A 157 -20.89 -10.39 -16.80
CA THR A 157 -19.43 -10.36 -16.94
C THR A 157 -18.92 -9.22 -17.81
N TYR A 158 -19.79 -8.35 -18.33
CA TYR A 158 -19.40 -7.30 -19.26
C TYR A 158 -19.88 -5.92 -18.81
N TRP A 159 -19.14 -4.89 -19.21
CA TRP A 159 -19.59 -3.51 -19.10
C TRP A 159 -20.57 -3.16 -20.20
N SER A 160 -21.75 -2.69 -19.79
CA SER A 160 -22.73 -2.07 -20.68
C SER A 160 -22.22 -0.72 -21.23
N GLU A 161 -22.89 -0.17 -22.24
CA GLU A 161 -22.57 1.18 -22.73
C GLU A 161 -22.77 2.25 -21.65
N ALA A 162 -23.77 2.08 -20.78
CA ALA A 162 -24.01 2.95 -19.64
C ALA A 162 -22.87 2.87 -18.62
N ASP A 163 -22.39 1.65 -18.35
CA ASP A 163 -21.24 1.41 -17.47
C ASP A 163 -20.00 2.12 -18.04
N ARG A 164 -19.71 1.96 -19.34
CA ARG A 164 -18.55 2.60 -19.98
C ARG A 164 -18.56 4.13 -19.86
N LYS A 165 -19.74 4.76 -19.97
CA LYS A 165 -19.91 6.21 -19.74
C LYS A 165 -19.60 6.57 -18.30
N LEU A 166 -20.09 5.80 -17.33
CA LEU A 166 -19.85 5.99 -15.90
C LEU A 166 -18.38 5.78 -15.52
N LEU A 167 -17.74 4.72 -16.04
CA LEU A 167 -16.34 4.38 -15.83
C LEU A 167 -15.41 5.53 -16.20
N SER A 168 -15.67 6.22 -17.32
CA SER A 168 -14.84 7.36 -17.74
C SER A 168 -14.73 8.47 -16.68
N SER A 169 -15.82 8.72 -15.94
CA SER A 169 -15.86 9.74 -14.88
C SER A 169 -15.22 9.24 -13.59
N CYS A 170 -15.37 7.95 -13.28
CA CYS A 170 -14.70 7.30 -12.15
C CYS A 170 -13.18 7.27 -12.34
N MET A 171 -12.71 6.96 -13.56
CA MET A 171 -11.30 7.03 -13.94
C MET A 171 -10.76 8.46 -13.80
N GLY A 172 -11.55 9.47 -14.17
CA GLY A 172 -11.22 10.88 -13.95
C GLY A 172 -10.99 11.21 -12.47
N LEU A 173 -11.83 10.65 -11.58
CA LEU A 173 -11.69 10.82 -10.14
C LEU A 173 -10.45 10.11 -9.58
N MET A 174 -10.17 8.87 -10.01
CA MET A 174 -8.93 8.16 -9.64
C MET A 174 -7.67 8.92 -10.11
N LYS A 175 -7.71 9.50 -11.31
CA LYS A 175 -6.64 10.38 -11.83
C LYS A 175 -6.46 11.63 -10.97
N ALA A 176 -7.55 12.24 -10.50
CA ALA A 176 -7.51 13.35 -9.56
C ALA A 176 -6.89 12.93 -8.21
N SER A 177 -7.20 11.74 -7.69
CA SER A 177 -6.58 11.17 -6.48
C SER A 177 -5.07 11.05 -6.62
N LYS A 178 -4.60 10.46 -7.73
CA LYS A 178 -3.17 10.34 -8.06
C LYS A 178 -2.51 11.72 -8.13
N ALA A 179 -3.13 12.68 -8.80
CA ALA A 179 -2.60 14.04 -8.91
C ALA A 179 -2.52 14.74 -7.54
N CYS A 180 -3.56 14.60 -6.72
CA CYS A 180 -3.60 15.11 -5.35
C CYS A 180 -2.43 14.55 -4.53
N LEU A 181 -2.28 13.23 -4.42
CA LEU A 181 -1.19 12.59 -3.68
C LEU A 181 0.20 12.99 -4.21
N LYS A 182 0.41 13.02 -5.55
CA LYS A 182 1.67 13.48 -6.15
C LYS A 182 2.03 14.88 -5.70
N LYS A 183 1.03 15.75 -5.67
CA LYS A 183 1.22 17.16 -5.34
C LYS A 183 1.52 17.24 -3.83
N VAL A 184 0.75 16.58 -2.96
CA VAL A 184 0.93 16.55 -1.48
C VAL A 184 2.36 16.11 -1.16
N LEU A 185 2.76 14.98 -1.73
CA LEU A 185 4.12 14.45 -1.62
C LEU A 185 5.20 15.47 -2.02
N SER A 186 4.99 16.19 -3.14
CA SER A 186 5.95 17.20 -3.60
C SER A 186 6.10 18.37 -2.62
N VAL A 187 5.04 18.80 -1.96
CA VAL A 187 5.13 19.92 -1.00
C VAL A 187 5.69 19.47 0.33
N VAL A 188 5.33 18.29 0.83
CA VAL A 188 5.96 17.77 2.04
C VAL A 188 7.46 17.60 1.82
N LYS A 189 7.90 17.13 0.65
CA LYS A 189 9.34 17.08 0.30
C LYS A 189 10.01 18.46 0.26
N ALA A 190 9.35 19.47 -0.28
CA ALA A 190 9.95 20.79 -0.48
C ALA A 190 9.90 21.68 0.77
N TYR A 191 8.86 21.57 1.58
CA TYR A 191 8.54 22.54 2.64
C TYR A 191 8.19 21.91 3.99
N GLY A 192 8.03 20.58 4.06
CA GLY A 192 7.80 19.88 5.32
C GLY A 192 8.94 20.12 6.31
N LYS A 193 8.60 20.29 7.59
CA LYS A 193 9.57 20.45 8.68
C LYS A 193 9.12 19.61 9.87
N ALA A 194 10.07 19.11 10.64
CA ALA A 194 9.81 18.30 11.83
C ALA A 194 10.57 18.86 13.06
N ASP A 195 10.74 20.18 13.11
CA ASP A 195 11.56 20.87 14.12
C ASP A 195 10.78 21.18 15.40
N SER A 196 9.45 21.26 15.30
CA SER A 196 8.54 21.59 16.41
C SER A 196 7.39 20.59 16.53
N PRO A 197 6.81 20.40 17.74
CA PRO A 197 5.66 19.53 17.94
C PRO A 197 4.47 19.86 17.04
N GLU A 198 4.22 21.14 16.78
CA GLU A 198 3.11 21.61 15.95
C GLU A 198 3.30 21.19 14.49
N GLN A 199 4.52 21.34 13.95
CA GLN A 199 4.82 20.91 12.59
C GLN A 199 4.79 19.39 12.45
N ILE A 200 5.24 18.66 13.47
CA ILE A 200 5.14 17.20 13.51
C ILE A 200 3.67 16.75 13.48
N ALA A 201 2.82 17.38 14.29
CA ALA A 201 1.38 17.08 14.32
C ALA A 201 0.72 17.38 12.96
N GLN A 202 1.02 18.51 12.33
CA GLN A 202 0.49 18.84 10.99
C GLN A 202 0.90 17.80 9.93
N LEU A 203 2.13 17.28 10.01
CA LEU A 203 2.61 16.24 9.12
C LEU A 203 1.88 14.91 9.36
N ASP A 204 1.64 14.55 10.61
CA ASP A 204 0.89 13.34 10.98
C ASP A 204 -0.59 13.45 10.55
N ASP A 205 -1.27 14.57 10.83
CA ASP A 205 -2.66 14.81 10.41
C ASP A 205 -2.82 14.69 8.88
N LEU A 206 -1.86 15.24 8.13
CA LEU A 206 -1.83 15.15 6.68
C LEU A 206 -1.64 13.70 6.21
N ALA A 207 -0.76 12.94 6.85
CA ALA A 207 -0.54 11.54 6.52
C ALA A 207 -1.78 10.68 6.81
N ASP A 208 -2.44 10.92 7.95
CA ASP A 208 -3.63 10.19 8.38
C ASP A 208 -4.79 10.38 7.41
N ILE A 209 -5.06 11.61 6.97
CA ILE A 209 -6.16 11.89 6.03
C ILE A 209 -5.80 11.41 4.62
N ALA A 210 -4.53 11.55 4.20
CA ALA A 210 -4.09 11.02 2.91
C ALA A 210 -4.16 9.48 2.83
N ASN A 211 -4.01 8.79 3.96
CA ASN A 211 -4.15 7.33 4.06
C ASN A 211 -5.57 6.84 3.76
N GLU A 212 -6.60 7.69 3.85
CA GLU A 212 -7.98 7.34 3.45
C GLU A 212 -8.17 7.30 1.92
N ILE A 213 -7.28 7.91 1.14
CA ILE A 213 -7.39 7.97 -0.32
C ILE A 213 -7.24 6.57 -0.92
N SER A 214 -6.20 5.82 -0.56
CA SER A 214 -5.89 4.53 -1.18
C SER A 214 -7.02 3.50 -1.01
N PRO A 215 -7.58 3.27 0.21
CA PRO A 215 -8.73 2.37 0.38
C PRO A 215 -9.98 2.86 -0.37
N SER A 216 -10.22 4.18 -0.43
CA SER A 216 -11.38 4.73 -1.15
C SER A 216 -11.24 4.58 -2.67
N VAL A 217 -10.01 4.61 -3.20
CA VAL A 217 -9.73 4.31 -4.61
C VAL A 217 -9.93 2.82 -4.88
N ASP A 218 -9.46 1.94 -4.00
CA ASP A 218 -9.63 0.49 -4.11
C ASP A 218 -11.11 0.08 -4.10
N GLU A 219 -11.89 0.58 -3.13
CA GLU A 219 -13.34 0.36 -3.06
C GLU A 219 -14.08 0.86 -4.32
N LEU A 220 -13.65 2.00 -4.88
CA LEU A 220 -14.20 2.50 -6.14
C LEU A 220 -13.84 1.56 -7.30
N ALA A 221 -12.57 1.18 -7.44
CA ALA A 221 -12.11 0.27 -8.48
C ALA A 221 -12.83 -1.09 -8.44
N LEU A 222 -12.95 -1.70 -7.25
CA LEU A 222 -13.68 -2.95 -7.06
C LEU A 222 -15.15 -2.83 -7.46
N SER A 223 -15.80 -1.70 -7.15
CA SER A 223 -17.20 -1.45 -7.56
C SER A 223 -17.37 -1.21 -9.07
N MET A 224 -16.28 -0.93 -9.78
CA MET A 224 -16.30 -0.69 -11.21
C MET A 224 -16.28 -1.99 -12.03
N TYR A 225 -15.98 -3.15 -11.47
CA TYR A 225 -16.03 -4.43 -12.21
C TYR A 225 -17.47 -4.94 -12.40
N PRO A 226 -17.76 -5.67 -13.50
CA PRO A 226 -19.06 -6.31 -13.70
C PRO A 226 -19.36 -7.41 -12.67
N PRO A 227 -20.63 -7.62 -12.29
CA PRO A 227 -21.79 -6.80 -12.65
C PRO A 227 -21.78 -5.49 -11.85
N MET A 228 -21.80 -4.36 -12.58
CA MET A 228 -21.58 -3.05 -11.99
C MET A 228 -22.87 -2.51 -11.35
N ASN A 229 -22.84 -2.27 -10.03
CA ASN A 229 -23.94 -1.61 -9.33
C ASN A 229 -23.72 -0.09 -9.32
N HIS A 230 -24.53 0.64 -10.09
CA HIS A 230 -24.39 2.10 -10.29
C HIS A 230 -24.54 2.90 -9.00
N LEU A 231 -25.40 2.46 -8.08
CA LEU A 231 -25.57 3.09 -6.77
C LEU A 231 -24.32 2.90 -5.89
N SER A 232 -23.77 1.69 -5.85
CA SER A 232 -22.53 1.40 -5.12
C SER A 232 -21.37 2.25 -5.65
N VAL A 233 -21.22 2.34 -6.97
CA VAL A 233 -20.21 3.18 -7.63
C VAL A 233 -20.38 4.65 -7.26
N ARG A 234 -21.61 5.15 -7.28
CA ARG A 234 -21.93 6.53 -6.87
C ARG A 234 -21.53 6.79 -5.41
N LEU A 235 -21.85 5.88 -4.50
CA LEU A 235 -21.53 6.01 -3.08
C LEU A 235 -20.02 5.98 -2.83
N ASN A 236 -19.30 5.04 -3.46
CA ASN A 236 -17.85 4.93 -3.35
C ASN A 236 -17.14 6.14 -3.98
N ALA A 237 -17.62 6.63 -5.12
CA ALA A 237 -17.12 7.86 -5.74
C ALA A 237 -17.36 9.08 -4.84
N ALA A 238 -18.53 9.19 -4.20
CA ALA A 238 -18.83 10.28 -3.28
C ALA A 238 -17.94 10.24 -2.03
N LYS A 239 -17.67 9.04 -1.49
CA LYS A 239 -16.71 8.83 -0.39
C LYS A 239 -15.32 9.32 -0.80
N LEU A 240 -14.81 8.85 -1.95
CA LEU A 240 -13.51 9.27 -2.46
C LEU A 240 -13.43 10.78 -2.68
N ALA A 241 -14.44 11.40 -3.29
CA ALA A 241 -14.50 12.83 -3.51
C ALA A 241 -14.47 13.63 -2.18
N SER A 242 -15.18 13.15 -1.16
CA SER A 242 -15.16 13.75 0.19
C SER A 242 -13.76 13.70 0.81
N VAL A 243 -13.08 12.54 0.73
CA VAL A 243 -11.70 12.40 1.23
C VAL A 243 -10.74 13.34 0.50
N LEU A 244 -10.83 13.42 -0.83
CA LEU A 244 -9.98 14.33 -1.61
C LEU A 244 -10.18 15.79 -1.23
N LYS A 245 -11.42 16.22 -1.00
CA LYS A 245 -11.72 17.59 -0.56
C LYS A 245 -11.09 17.90 0.79
N LYS A 246 -11.20 16.99 1.77
CA LYS A 246 -10.55 17.15 3.09
C LYS A 246 -9.03 17.35 2.96
N VAL A 247 -8.37 16.56 2.12
CA VAL A 247 -6.91 16.70 1.88
C VAL A 247 -6.56 18.03 1.21
N LEU A 248 -7.38 18.47 0.24
CA LEU A 248 -7.17 19.73 -0.47
C LEU A 248 -7.41 20.96 0.41
N GLU A 249 -8.36 20.89 1.34
CA GLU A 249 -8.64 21.94 2.33
C GLU A 249 -7.43 22.19 3.23
N ILE A 250 -6.83 21.13 3.76
CA ILE A 250 -5.67 21.22 4.66
C ILE A 250 -4.44 21.77 3.95
N THR A 251 -4.28 21.42 2.68
CA THR A 251 -3.15 21.91 1.89
C THR A 251 -3.35 23.33 1.36
N ASN A 252 -4.56 23.90 1.47
CA ASN A 252 -4.96 25.19 0.90
C ASN A 252 -4.72 25.26 -0.62
N TRP A 253 -4.96 24.15 -1.32
CA TRP A 253 -4.58 24.00 -2.74
C TRP A 253 -5.71 24.19 -3.72
N GLY A 254 -5.26 24.57 -4.92
CA GLY A 254 -6.02 25.35 -5.90
C GLY A 254 -7.36 24.75 -6.30
N GLN A 255 -8.30 25.68 -6.51
CA GLN A 255 -9.62 25.53 -7.11
C GLN A 255 -9.65 24.57 -8.31
N PHE A 256 -8.53 24.37 -9.03
CA PHE A 256 -8.41 23.45 -10.14
C PHE A 256 -8.61 21.97 -9.76
N LEU A 257 -7.96 21.45 -8.71
CA LEU A 257 -8.13 20.03 -8.33
C LEU A 257 -9.50 19.80 -7.69
N THR A 258 -9.97 20.75 -6.88
CA THR A 258 -11.35 20.74 -6.36
C THR A 258 -12.36 20.76 -7.51
N GLY A 259 -12.17 21.61 -8.51
CA GLY A 259 -13.02 21.68 -9.70
C GLY A 259 -12.99 20.39 -10.54
N ALA A 260 -11.84 19.72 -10.65
CA ALA A 260 -11.75 18.41 -11.30
C ALA A 260 -12.51 17.33 -10.52
N VAL A 261 -12.45 17.33 -9.18
CA VAL A 261 -13.22 16.42 -8.33
C VAL A 261 -14.71 16.68 -8.49
N ASP A 262 -15.14 17.94 -8.40
CA ASP A 262 -16.55 18.34 -8.54
C ASP A 262 -17.11 17.96 -9.91
N HIS A 263 -16.39 18.28 -10.99
CA HIS A 263 -16.80 17.94 -12.35
C HIS A 263 -17.01 16.44 -12.56
N ASN A 264 -16.08 15.60 -12.10
CA ASN A 264 -16.23 14.15 -12.22
C ASN A 264 -17.39 13.63 -11.35
N MET A 265 -17.54 14.16 -10.14
CA MET A 265 -18.64 13.77 -9.25
C MET A 265 -20.00 14.16 -9.82
N ASP A 266 -20.13 15.34 -10.43
CA ASP A 266 -21.39 15.79 -11.03
C ASP A 266 -21.76 14.97 -12.26
N LYS A 267 -20.78 14.55 -13.07
CA LYS A 267 -21.03 13.56 -14.14
C LYS A 267 -21.53 12.23 -13.60
N ILE A 268 -20.88 11.69 -12.55
CA ILE A 268 -21.30 10.44 -11.90
C ILE A 268 -22.73 10.56 -11.38
N LYS A 269 -23.09 11.67 -10.73
CA LYS A 269 -24.46 11.91 -10.25
C LYS A 269 -25.48 11.92 -11.39
N ASN A 270 -25.14 12.56 -12.51
CA ASN A 270 -26.02 12.66 -13.68
C ASN A 270 -26.23 11.29 -14.35
N PHE A 271 -25.19 10.47 -14.47
CA PHE A 271 -25.29 9.14 -15.07
C PHE A 271 -26.09 8.15 -14.22
N THR A 272 -26.11 8.33 -12.90
CA THR A 272 -26.76 7.43 -11.93
C THR A 272 -28.09 7.96 -11.40
N GLN A 273 -28.67 8.99 -12.05
CA GLN A 273 -29.89 9.64 -11.56
C GLN A 273 -31.14 8.76 -11.70
N GLY A 274 -31.14 7.80 -12.63
CA GLY A 274 -32.23 6.85 -12.85
C GLY A 274 -32.27 5.66 -11.88
N ASP A 275 -31.22 5.47 -11.09
CA ASP A 275 -31.07 4.35 -10.14
C ASP A 275 -31.38 4.77 -8.68
N LEU A 276 -31.85 6.00 -8.48
CA LEU A 276 -32.24 6.59 -7.20
C LEU A 276 -33.70 6.31 -6.84
#